data_AF-A0A536RDM1-F1
#
_entry.id   AF-A0A536RDM1-F1
#
_cell.length_a   1.000
_cell.length_b   1.000
_cell.length_c   1.000
_cell.angle_alpha   90.00
_cell.angle_beta   90.00
_cell.angle_gamma   90.00
#
_symmetry.space_group_name_H-M   'P 1'
#
loop_
_entity.id
_entity.type
_entity.pdbx_description
1 polymer ?
#
loop_
_entity_poly.entity_id
_entity_poly.type
_entity_poly.pdbx_seq_one_letter_code
_entity_poly.pdbx_strand_id
1 'polypeptide(L)' 'GGHGYMREFPVERAWRDARLARIGAGTDEIMKEIIAKTYGL' A
#
# COMPACT_ATOMS: atom_id res chain seq x y z
N GLY A 1 7.57 -18.76 -2.02
CA GLY A 1 8.96 -19.17 -2.37
C GLY A 1 9.35 -18.56 -3.70
N GLY A 2 10.48 -18.98 -4.29
CA GLY A 2 11.12 -18.33 -5.46
C GLY A 2 10.19 -17.94 -6.62
N HIS A 3 9.15 -18.72 -6.89
CA HIS A 3 8.11 -18.39 -7.89
C HIS A 3 7.45 -17.01 -7.69
N GLY A 4 7.31 -16.55 -6.44
CA GLY A 4 6.71 -15.25 -6.15
C GLY A 4 7.61 -14.05 -6.46
N TYR A 5 8.89 -14.29 -6.74
CA TYR A 5 9.90 -13.27 -7.04
C TYR A 5 10.22 -13.21 -8.55
N MET A 6 9.69 -14.16 -9.32
CA MET A 6 9.90 -14.23 -10.77
C MET A 6 8.83 -13.41 -11.49
N ARG A 7 9.25 -12.57 -12.44
CA ARG A 7 8.37 -11.68 -13.24
C ARG A 7 7.36 -12.41 -14.12
N GLU A 8 7.52 -13.72 -14.29
CA GLU A 8 6.62 -14.59 -15.07
C GLU A 8 5.31 -14.86 -14.34
N PHE A 9 5.29 -14.72 -13.01
CA PHE A 9 4.09 -14.95 -12.21
C PHE A 9 3.42 -13.62 -11.82
N PRO A 10 2.08 -13.52 -11.93
CA PRO A 10 1.35 -12.27 -11.66
C PRO A 10 1.47 -11.78 -10.22
N VAL A 11 1.82 -12.66 -9.28
CA VAL A 11 2.01 -12.34 -7.86
C VAL A 11 3.15 -11.34 -7.63
N GLU A 12 4.21 -11.38 -8.45
CA GLU A 12 5.34 -10.46 -8.36
C GLU A 12 4.88 -9.02 -8.64
N ARG A 13 4.08 -8.85 -9.70
CA ARG A 13 3.52 -7.56 -10.08
C ARG A 13 2.52 -7.05 -9.04
N ALA A 14 1.59 -7.91 -8.61
CA ALA A 14 0.60 -7.54 -7.60
C ALA A 14 1.26 -7.08 -6.29
N TRP A 15 2.36 -7.74 -5.88
CA TRP A 15 3.12 -7.35 -4.69
C TRP A 15 3.79 -5.97 -4.84
N ARG A 16 4.39 -5.68 -6.00
CA ARG A 16 4.98 -4.36 -6.28
C ARG A 16 3.91 -3.27 -6.30
N ASP A 17 2.80 -3.51 -7.00
CA ASP A 17 1.75 -2.52 -7.19
C ASP A 17 1.06 -2.19 -5.85
N ALA A 18 0.90 -3.18 -4.96
CA ALA A 18 0.35 -2.98 -3.62
C ALA A 18 1.14 -1.95 -2.78
N ARG A 19 2.42 -1.70 -3.08
CA ARG A 19 3.21 -0.68 -2.36
C ARG A 19 2.73 0.74 -2.64
N LEU A 20 2.18 0.99 -3.82
CA LEU A 20 1.67 2.32 -4.21
C LEU A 20 0.50 2.76 -3.32
N ALA A 21 -0.31 1.82 -2.82
CA ALA A 21 -1.49 2.12 -2.00
C ALA A 21 -1.16 2.88 -0.70
N ARG A 22 0.07 2.76 -0.19
CA ARG A 22 0.51 3.46 1.04
C ARG A 22 0.94 4.92 0.82
N ILE A 23 0.99 5.36 -0.43
CA ILE A 23 1.55 6.66 -0.83
C ILE A 23 0.54 7.41 -1.71
N GLY A 24 -0.07 6.71 -2.66
CA GLY A 24 -1.05 7.25 -3.59
C GLY A 24 -2.30 7.75 -2.86
N ALA A 25 -2.83 8.89 -3.30
CA ALA A 25 -4.00 9.55 -2.73
C ALA A 25 -3.90 9.96 -1.24
N GLY A 26 -2.68 9.97 -0.67
CA GLY A 26 -2.42 10.30 0.73
C GLY A 26 -1.60 9.18 1.37
N THR A 27 -0.55 9.54 2.10
CA THR A 27 0.26 8.54 2.79
C THR A 27 -0.51 7.94 3.97
N ASP A 28 -0.09 6.75 4.42
CA ASP A 28 -0.69 6.09 5.59
C ASP A 28 -0.75 7.04 6.82
N GLU A 29 0.24 7.90 7.00
CA GLU A 29 0.29 8.90 8.08
C GLU A 29 -0.77 9.98 7.92
N ILE A 30 -0.93 10.54 6.71
CA ILE A 30 -1.95 11.56 6.43
C ILE A 30 -3.34 10.99 6.60
N MET A 31 -3.59 9.76 6.13
CA MET A 31 -4.88 9.10 6.30
C MET A 31 -5.20 8.88 7.79
N LYS A 32 -4.21 8.48 8.59
CA LYS A 32 -4.39 8.35 10.05
C LYS A 32 -4.64 9.70 10.72
N GLU A 33 -3.95 10.76 10.30
CA GLU A 33 -4.18 12.11 10.82
C GLU A 33 -5.60 12.61 10.50
N ILE A 34 -6.08 12.40 9.27
CA ILE A 34 -7.45 12.74 8.87
C ILE A 34 -8.45 11.97 9.76
N ILE A 35 -8.23 10.66 9.95
CA ILE A 35 -9.09 9.84 10.79
C ILE A 35 -9.08 10.34 12.25
N ALA A 36 -7.92 10.67 12.81
CA ALA A 36 -7.81 11.23 14.16
C ALA A 36 -8.61 12.54 14.30
N LYS A 37 -8.45 13.45 13.34
CA LYS A 37 -9.21 14.71 13.29
C LYS A 37 -10.72 14.47 13.18
N THR A 38 -11.17 13.47 12.42
CA THR A 38 -12.61 13.14 12.33
C THR A 38 -13.19 12.60 13.64
N TYR A 39 -12.38 11.99 14.50
CA TYR A 39 -12.78 11.54 15.84
C TYR A 39 -12.61 12.61 16.92
N GLY A 40 -12.13 13.81 16.58
CA GLY A 40 -11.86 14.88 17.54
C GLY A 40 -10.65 14.64 18.43
N LEU A 41 -9.72 13.78 17.98
CA LEU A 41 -8.42 13.51 18.60
C LEU A 41 -7.34 14.46 18.08
#